data_AF-A0A7C9P8D1-F1
#
_entry.id   AF-A0A7C9P8D1-F1
#
_cell.length_a   1.000
_cell.length_b   1.000
_cell.length_c   1.000
_cell.angle_alpha   90.00
_cell.angle_beta   90.00
_cell.angle_gamma   90.00
#
_symmetry.space_group_name_H-M   'P 1'
#
loop_
_entity.id
_entity.type
_entity.pdbx_description
1 polymer ?
#
loop_
_entity_poly.entity_id
_entity_poly.type
_entity_poly.pdbx_seq_one_letter_code
_entity_poly.pdbx_strand_id
1 'polypeptide(L)' 'MKNGKRVAIGARPPADPHADAWVRQGDGADIGKTDLYTARLTIDVTPALRARIKVEAFTRGITVADML' A
#
# COMPACT_ATOMS: atom_id res chain seq x y z
N MET A 1 22.40 1.43 -42.96
CA MET A 1 21.99 1.63 -41.55
C MET A 1 21.64 0.26 -40.98
N LYS A 2 22.46 -0.33 -40.09
CA LYS A 2 22.25 -1.69 -39.57
C LYS A 2 21.34 -1.59 -38.34
N ASN A 3 20.10 -2.09 -38.42
CA ASN A 3 19.17 -2.14 -37.31
C ASN A 3 19.70 -3.08 -36.21
N GLY A 4 20.02 -2.52 -35.04
CA GLY A 4 20.43 -3.29 -33.86
C GLY A 4 19.27 -4.14 -33.33
N LYS A 5 19.40 -5.47 -33.37
CA LYS A 5 18.46 -6.39 -32.71
C LYS A 5 18.49 -6.09 -31.21
N ARG A 6 17.36 -5.66 -30.64
CA ARG A 6 17.18 -5.48 -29.19
C ARG A 6 17.30 -6.86 -28.52
N VAL A 7 18.33 -7.05 -27.72
CA VAL A 7 18.49 -8.26 -26.89
C VAL A 7 17.51 -8.16 -25.73
N ALA A 8 16.62 -9.15 -25.60
CA ALA A 8 15.73 -9.23 -24.44
C ALA A 8 16.54 -9.65 -23.20
N ILE A 9 16.42 -8.90 -22.10
CA ILE A 9 17.02 -9.28 -20.82
C ILE A 9 16.13 -10.37 -20.20
N GLY A 10 16.62 -11.61 -20.25
CA GLY A 10 16.02 -12.77 -19.57
C GLY A 10 14.70 -13.26 -20.15
N ALA A 11 14.39 -14.54 -19.93
CA ALA A 11 13.04 -15.04 -20.14
C ALA A 11 12.11 -14.36 -19.13
N ARG A 12 10.96 -13.83 -19.59
CA ARG A 12 9.90 -13.39 -18.68
C ARG A 12 9.54 -14.58 -17.78
N PRO A 13 9.60 -14.46 -16.44
CA PRO A 13 9.14 -15.52 -15.55
C PRO A 13 7.72 -15.96 -15.93
N PRO A 14 7.38 -17.25 -15.80
CA PRO A 14 6.00 -17.69 -16.01
C PRO A 14 5.06 -16.87 -15.13
N ALA A 15 3.85 -16.59 -15.62
CA ALA A 15 2.87 -15.82 -14.88
C ALA A 15 2.68 -16.44 -13.49
N ASP A 16 3.00 -15.68 -12.45
CA ASP A 16 2.83 -16.08 -11.06
C ASP A 16 1.50 -15.54 -10.56
N PRO A 17 0.51 -16.42 -10.27
CA PRO A 17 -0.77 -16.00 -9.71
C PRO A 17 -0.62 -15.22 -8.39
N HIS A 18 0.46 -15.45 -7.63
CA HIS A 18 0.74 -14.71 -6.42
C HIS A 18 1.19 -13.27 -6.70
N ALA A 19 2.03 -13.07 -7.72
CA ALA A 19 2.44 -11.74 -8.17
C ALA A 19 1.25 -10.94 -8.71
N ASP A 20 0.38 -11.58 -9.51
CA ASP A 20 -0.84 -10.95 -10.01
C ASP A 20 -1.82 -10.60 -8.88
N ALA A 21 -1.91 -11.45 -7.85
CA ALA A 21 -2.71 -11.16 -6.66
C ALA A 21 -2.14 -9.96 -5.86
N TRP A 22 -0.82 -9.85 -5.74
CA TRP A 22 -0.17 -8.71 -5.07
C TRP A 22 -0.40 -7.39 -5.81
N VAL A 23 -0.31 -7.41 -7.15
CA VAL A 23 -0.60 -6.22 -7.97
C VAL A 23 -2.07 -5.84 -7.86
N ARG A 24 -3.00 -6.80 -7.97
CA ARG A 24 -4.44 -6.52 -7.86
C ARG A 24 -4.89 -6.11 -6.46
N GLN A 25 -4.17 -6.51 -5.41
CA GLN A 25 -4.44 -6.07 -4.06
C GLN A 25 -4.24 -4.55 -3.89
N GLY A 26 -3.35 -3.93 -4.68
CA GLY A 26 -3.19 -2.48 -4.74
C GLY A 26 -4.28 -1.74 -5.53
N ASP A 27 -4.83 -2.39 -6.57
CA ASP A 27 -5.87 -1.82 -7.45
C ASP A 27 -7.30 -1.99 -6.91
N GLY A 28 -7.51 -2.86 -5.93
CA GLY A 28 -8.82 -3.29 -5.43
C GLY A 28 -9.27 -2.70 -4.10
N ALA A 29 -8.81 -1.50 -3.72
CA ALA A 29 -9.49 -0.75 -2.67
C ALA A 29 -10.82 -0.24 -3.24
N ASP A 30 -11.85 -1.05 -3.02
CA ASP A 30 -13.25 -0.88 -3.42
C ASP A 30 -13.77 0.53 -3.11
N ILE A 31 -13.85 1.38 -4.14
CA ILE A 31 -14.18 2.81 -4.02
C ILE A 31 -15.72 2.94 -3.84
N GLY A 32 -16.20 2.61 -2.64
CA GLY A 32 -17.54 2.97 -2.19
C GLY A 32 -17.68 4.48 -2.02
N LYS A 33 -18.91 5.01 -2.06
CA LYS A 33 -19.20 6.46 -2.01
C LYS A 33 -18.62 7.21 -0.78
N THR A 34 -18.28 6.48 0.29
CA THR A 34 -17.57 6.96 1.48
C THR A 34 -16.10 7.25 1.22
N ASP A 35 -15.49 6.57 0.24
CA ASP A 35 -14.08 6.70 -0.16
C ASP A 35 -13.84 7.86 -1.16
N LEU A 36 -14.91 8.53 -1.61
CA LEU A 36 -14.82 9.71 -2.49
C LEU A 36 -14.29 10.97 -1.78
N TYR A 37 -14.36 11.00 -0.44
CA TYR A 37 -13.91 12.13 0.38
C TYR A 37 -12.81 11.74 1.40
N THR A 38 -12.23 10.54 1.25
CA THR A 38 -11.10 10.08 2.08
C THR A 38 -9.79 10.30 1.33
N ALA A 39 -8.72 10.58 2.08
CA ALA A 39 -7.37 10.67 1.54
C ALA A 39 -6.38 10.02 2.52
N ARG A 40 -5.32 9.41 1.99
CA ARG A 40 -4.20 8.92 2.81
C ARG A 40 -3.23 10.06 3.05
N LEU A 41 -3.04 10.42 4.32
CA LEU A 41 -2.06 11.43 4.74
C LEU A 41 -0.90 10.75 5.49
N THR A 42 0.32 10.97 5.03
CA THR A 42 1.53 10.57 5.78
C THR A 42 1.97 11.73 6.66
N ILE A 43 2.01 11.51 7.98
CA ILE A 43 2.46 12.50 8.95
C ILE A 43 3.70 12.02 9.69
N ASP A 44 4.61 12.95 9.98
CA ASP A 44 5.73 12.70 10.87
C ASP A 44 5.29 12.93 12.32
N VAL A 45 5.54 11.93 13.16
CA VAL A 45 5.27 12.01 14.60
C VAL A 45 6.51 11.59 15.38
N THR A 46 6.75 12.24 16.51
CA THR A 46 7.87 11.85 17.38
C THR A 46 7.67 10.43 17.92
N PRO A 47 8.73 9.69 18.22
CA PRO A 47 8.60 8.34 18.80
C PRO A 47 7.78 8.33 20.10
N ALA A 48 7.93 9.36 20.94
CA ALA A 48 7.18 9.50 22.19
C ALA A 48 5.68 9.70 21.96
N LEU A 49 5.30 10.54 20.98
CA LEU A 49 3.90 10.74 20.62
C LEU A 49 3.30 9.46 20.01
N ARG A 50 4.03 8.79 19.12
CA ARG A 50 3.61 7.53 18.52
C ARG A 50 3.34 6.45 19.59
N ALA A 51 4.19 6.37 20.61
CA ALA A 51 4.01 5.45 21.73
C ALA A 51 2.70 5.73 22.50
N ARG A 52 2.43 7.00 22.80
CA ARG A 52 1.19 7.41 23.51
C ARG A 52 -0.06 7.08 22.70
N ILE A 53 -0.09 7.43 21.41
CA ILE A 53 -1.22 7.12 20.52
C ILE A 53 -1.46 5.61 20.46
N LYS A 54 -0.39 4.81 20.35
CA LYS A 54 -0.51 3.34 20.30
C LYS A 54 -1.11 2.77 21.59
N VAL A 55 -0.67 3.24 22.75
CA VAL A 55 -1.20 2.78 24.04
C VAL A 55 -2.69 3.14 24.18
N GLU A 56 -3.07 4.37 23.83
CA GLU A 56 -4.47 4.81 23.89
C GLU A 56 -5.38 4.03 22.93
N ALA A 57 -4.95 3.85 21.68
CA ALA A 57 -5.70 3.06 20.69
C ALA A 57 -5.91 1.62 21.19
N PHE A 58 -4.86 1.00 21.75
CA PHE A 58 -4.95 -0.33 22.35
C PHE A 58 -5.93 -0.38 23.52
N THR A 59 -5.85 0.57 24.46
CA THR A 59 -6.76 0.66 25.60
C THR A 59 -8.23 0.80 25.17
N ARG A 60 -8.48 1.47 24.04
CA ARG A 60 -9.82 1.68 23.46
C ARG A 60 -10.27 0.54 22.52
N GLY A 61 -9.38 -0.40 22.19
CA GLY A 61 -9.69 -1.49 21.26
C GLY A 61 -9.89 -1.06 19.80
N ILE A 62 -9.36 0.11 19.41
CA ILE A 62 -9.44 0.65 18.03
C ILE A 62 -8.06 0.69 17.38
N THR A 63 -7.99 0.86 16.06
CA THR A 63 -6.69 1.03 15.39
C THR A 63 -6.15 2.45 15.57
N VAL A 64 -4.85 2.63 15.36
CA VAL A 64 -4.24 3.97 15.34
C VAL A 64 -4.84 4.83 14.23
N ALA A 65 -5.23 4.24 13.09
CA ALA A 65 -5.85 4.96 11.99
C ALA A 65 -7.29 5.40 12.32
N ASP A 66 -8.03 4.63 13.13
CA ASP A 66 -9.37 5.03 13.57
C ASP A 66 -9.33 6.10 14.67
N MET A 67 -8.22 6.21 15.39
CA MET A 67 -8.00 7.23 16.42
C MET A 67 -7.60 8.58 15.83
N LEU A 68 -7.04 8.59 14.62
CA LEU A 68 -6.53 9.77 13.90
C LEU A 68 -7.53 10.26 12.85
#